data_AF-A0A2U3QE31-F1
#
_entry.id   AF-A0A2U3QE31-F1
#
_cell.length_a   1.000
_cell.length_b   1.000
_cell.length_c   1.000
_cell.angle_alpha   90.00
_cell.angle_beta   90.00
_cell.angle_gamma   90.00
#
_symmetry.space_group_name_H-M   'P 1'
#
loop_
_entity.id
_entity.type
_entity.pdbx_description
1 polymer ?
#
loop_
_entity_poly.entity_id
_entity_poly.type
_entity_poly.pdbx_seq_one_letter_code
_entity_poly.pdbx_strand_id
1 'polypeptide(L)' 'MERKLVCYCFGYSEGDIIRDVREGKGTSAILARIQKEKKKEACNCKHNHPEGR' A
#
# COMPACT_ATOMS: atom_id res chain seq x y z
N MET A 1 -6.80 -17.82 5.82
CA MET A 1 -5.62 -16.98 6.16
C MET A 1 -5.72 -15.70 5.35
N GLU A 2 -6.36 -14.68 5.91
CA GLU A 2 -6.61 -13.42 5.23
C GLU A 2 -5.31 -12.61 5.23
N ARG A 3 -4.64 -12.54 4.08
CA ARG A 3 -3.54 -11.59 3.90
C ARG A 3 -4.16 -10.20 3.94
N LYS A 4 -3.99 -9.48 5.07
CA LYS A 4 -4.41 -8.09 5.21
C LYS A 4 -3.59 -7.22 4.27
N LEU A 5 -4.13 -7.02 3.07
CA LEU A 5 -3.59 -6.08 2.11
C LEU A 5 -3.89 -4.67 2.61
N VAL A 6 -2.85 -3.86 2.69
CA VAL A 6 -2.95 -2.44 2.99
C VAL A 6 -3.24 -1.64 1.72
N CYS A 7 -2.72 -2.10 0.57
CA CYS A 7 -3.07 -1.52 -0.72
C CYS A 7 -3.50 -2.62 -1.69
N TYR A 8 -4.80 -2.66 -2.00
CA TYR A 8 -5.37 -3.61 -2.96
C TYR A 8 -5.04 -3.27 -4.41
N CYS A 9 -4.79 -1.98 -4.73
CA CYS A 9 -4.41 -1.57 -6.08
C CYS A 9 -3.02 -2.09 -6.51
N PHE A 10 -2.10 -2.24 -5.56
CA PHE A 10 -0.73 -2.67 -5.82
C PHE A 10 -0.37 -4.00 -5.15
N GLY A 11 -1.30 -4.59 -4.39
CA GLY A 11 -1.10 -5.87 -3.70
C GLY A 11 -0.14 -5.81 -2.51
N TYR A 12 0.07 -4.64 -1.90
CA TYR A 12 0.96 -4.51 -0.75
C TYR A 12 0.29 -4.98 0.53
N SER A 13 0.94 -5.90 1.23
CA SER A 13 0.54 -6.33 2.56
C SER A 13 1.20 -5.50 3.66
N GLU A 14 0.66 -5.60 4.87
CA GLU A 14 1.27 -4.99 6.06
C GLU A 14 2.71 -5.49 6.27
N GLY A 15 2.95 -6.78 6.00
CA GLY A 15 4.29 -7.39 6.08
C GLY A 15 5.28 -6.82 5.07
N ASP A 16 4.83 -6.49 3.86
CA ASP A 16 5.68 -5.86 2.85
C ASP A 16 6.10 -4.46 3.29
N ILE A 17 5.17 -3.69 3.85
CA ILE A 17 5.46 -2.35 4.38
C ILE A 17 6.43 -2.43 5.56
N ILE A 18 6.21 -3.35 6.50
CA ILE A 18 7.09 -3.51 7.67
C ILE A 18 8.50 -3.89 7.22
N ARG A 19 8.64 -4.82 6.28
CA ARG A 19 9.95 -5.22 5.74
C ARG A 19 10.63 -4.04 5.05
N ASP A 20 9.90 -3.32 4.19
CA ASP A 20 10.41 -2.16 3.46
C ASP A 20 10.86 -1.03 4.40
N VAL A 21 10.12 -0.75 5.49
CA VAL A 21 10.54 0.21 6.53
C VAL A 21 11.83 -0.23 7.21
N ARG A 22 11.95 -1.52 7.56
CA ARG A 22 13.14 -2.07 8.22
C ARG A 22 14.36 -2.00 7.31
N GLU A 23 14.21 -2.38 6.05
CA GLU A 23 15.27 -2.33 5.03
C GLU A 23 15.66 -0.87 4.72
N GLY A 24 14.68 0.03 4.64
CA GLY A 24 14.86 1.46 4.40
C GLY A 24 15.27 2.28 5.64
N LYS A 25 15.72 1.63 6.72
CA LYS A 25 16.18 2.29 7.97
C LYS A 25 15.20 3.34 8.51
N GLY A 26 13.90 3.03 8.46
CA GLY A 26 12.82 3.92 8.90
C GLY A 26 12.09 4.65 7.77
N THR A 27 12.51 4.50 6.52
CA THR A 27 11.79 5.01 5.34
C THR A 27 11.17 3.87 4.56
N SER A 28 9.98 4.09 4.01
CA SER A 28 9.30 3.11 3.15
C SER A 28 9.04 3.67 1.76
N ALA A 29 9.64 3.05 0.76
CA ALA A 29 9.38 3.33 -0.64
C ALA A 29 7.97 2.88 -1.04
N ILE A 30 7.46 1.82 -0.43
CA ILE A 30 6.09 1.34 -0.65
C ILE A 30 5.08 2.40 -0.21
N LEU A 31 5.20 2.94 1.01
CA LEU A 31 4.32 4.00 1.50
C LEU A 31 4.42 5.26 0.64
N ALA A 32 5.64 5.66 0.27
CA ALA A 32 5.85 6.82 -0.61
C ALA A 32 5.16 6.63 -1.97
N ARG A 33 5.23 5.42 -2.55
CA ARG A 33 4.55 5.08 -3.80
C ARG A 33 3.03 5.12 -3.63
N ILE A 34 2.47 4.50 -2.58
CA ILE A 34 1.03 4.50 -2.31
C ILE A 34 0.53 5.94 -2.19
N GLN A 35 1.20 6.79 -1.41
CA GLN A 35 0.81 8.20 -1.26
C GLN A 35 0.88 8.97 -2.58
N LYS A 36 1.96 8.79 -3.36
CA LYS A 36 2.13 9.46 -4.65
C LYS A 36 1.04 9.09 -5.64
N GLU A 37 0.72 7.81 -5.75
CA GLU A 37 -0.30 7.33 -6.70
C GLU A 37 -1.72 7.63 -6.22
N LYS A 38 -1.97 7.63 -4.90
CA LYS A 38 -3.23 8.14 -4.31
C LYS A 38 -3.43 9.62 -4.61
N LYS A 39 -2.37 10.44 -4.50
CA LYS A 39 -2.42 11.88 -4.83
C LYS A 39 -2.65 12.14 -6.32
N LYS A 40 -2.17 11.27 -7.19
CA LYS A 40 -2.39 11.35 -8.65
C LYS A 40 -3.74 10.80 -9.09
N GLU A 41 -4.58 10.33 -8.16
CA GLU A 41 -5.82 9.61 -8.47
C GLU A 41 -5.60 8.37 -9.36
N ALA A 42 -4.36 7.86 -9.39
CA ALA A 42 -3.96 6.69 -10.17
C ALA A 42 -4.30 5.37 -9.45
N CYS A 43 -4.77 5.43 -8.20
CA CYS A 43 -5.32 4.26 -7.51
C CYS A 43 -6.85 4.22 -7.69
N ASN A 44 -7.37 3.09 -8.18
CA ASN A 44 -8.80 2.83 -8.19
C ASN A 44 -9.26 2.22 -6.85
N CYS A 45 -8.88 2.87 -5.74
CA CYS A 45 -9.12 2.37 -4.40
C CYS A 45 -10.63 2.18 -4.12
N LYS A 46 -11.49 3.01 -4.72
CA LYS A 46 -12.96 2.89 -4.67
C LYS A 46 -13.51 1.56 -5.21
N HIS A 47 -12.84 0.95 -6.19
CA HIS A 47 -13.30 -0.29 -6.82
C HIS A 47 -12.52 -1.52 -6.35
N ASN A 48 -11.22 -1.35 -6.10
CA ASN A 48 -10.32 -2.45 -5.75
C ASN A 48 -10.29 -2.73 -4.24
N HIS A 49 -10.59 -1.76 -3.39
CA HIS A 49 -10.64 -1.98 -1.95
C HIS A 49 -12.01 -2.57 -1.59
N PRO A 50 -12.10 -3.67 -0.82
CA PRO A 50 -13.38 -4.28 -0.45
C PRO A 50 -14.30 -3.31 0.32
N GLU A 51 -13.71 -2.37 1.06
CA GLU A 51 -14.44 -1.30 1.76
C GLU A 51 -14.56 0.01 0.95
N GLY A 52 -14.01 0.06 -0.27
CA GLY A 52 -14.10 1.20 -1.20
C GLY A 52 -13.43 2.50 -0.74
N ARG A 53 -12.43 2.43 0.16
CA ARG A 53 -11.80 3.59 0.81
C ARG A 53 -10.28 3.47 0.92
#